data_AF-A0AAV7XMU2-F1
#
_entry.id   AF-A0AAV7XMU2-F1
#
_cell.length_a   1.000
_cell.length_b   1.000
_cell.length_c   1.000
_cell.angle_alpha   90.00
_cell.angle_beta   90.00
_cell.angle_gamma   90.00
#
_symmetry.space_group_name_H-M   'P 1'
#
loop_
_entity.id
_entity.type
_entity.pdbx_description
1 polymer ?
#
loop_
_entity_poly.entity_id
_entity_poly.type
_entity_poly.pdbx_seq_one_letter_code
_entity_poly.pdbx_strand_id
1 'polypeptide(L)'
;MAFQLVPRQPLMGLSKTPMLGLLGTTSLQHEQVRTLKSNRHQRPEFKNLRRLKMQTSIPVKYMKDFGKAMQDGVMQNLPNLAKMWKERDFYVSCSSSIIEAFQAPENQNKAITEELRNKWNNIGSYGKDKLAVRKIRGFESEFNLKVFQEEAKELYIKAHECLAKNDQEKLTDYVTEHARVAMLLNSSQRTIRWKYLQSLEEPKVVHVRAFQLDENANVFAQITVRFFSQQCLAVYDRFGRLIYGSEILAKDVLEYAVFEKHLSNEYGVWRLHAKIIPENSSGYVIHFEFYLELKYAFLQVCVSSYVKQLIDNCL
;
A
#
# COMPACT_ATOMS: atom_id res chain seq x y z
N MET A 1 25.69 30.04 25.26
CA MET A 1 27.16 29.91 25.08
C MET A 1 27.56 28.55 25.62
N ALA A 2 28.42 27.72 25.04
CA ALA A 2 28.87 27.46 23.68
C ALA A 2 29.57 26.09 23.79
N PHE A 3 29.30 25.18 22.86
CA PHE A 3 30.08 23.96 22.66
C PHE A 3 31.41 24.32 21.97
N GLN A 4 32.53 23.70 22.36
CA GLN A 4 33.76 23.40 21.57
C GLN A 4 34.82 22.85 22.56
N LEU A 5 35.27 21.59 22.53
CA LEU A 5 36.10 20.82 21.59
C LEU A 5 37.55 21.30 21.39
N VAL A 6 38.45 20.28 21.40
CA VAL A 6 39.81 20.17 20.79
C VAL A 6 40.99 20.63 21.68
N PRO A 7 42.26 20.16 21.55
CA PRO A 7 42.87 18.98 20.89
C PRO A 7 43.77 18.13 21.83
N ARG A 8 44.25 16.97 21.34
CA ARG A 8 45.69 16.63 21.45
C ARG A 8 46.10 15.65 20.37
N GLN A 9 46.91 16.13 19.42
CA GLN A 9 47.81 15.28 18.61
C GLN A 9 49.01 14.88 19.48
N PRO A 10 49.76 13.84 19.09
CA PRO A 10 51.03 14.17 18.44
C PRO A 10 51.36 13.33 17.20
N LEU A 11 52.33 13.90 16.49
CA LEU A 11 52.87 13.62 15.17
C LEU A 11 53.89 12.46 15.11
N MET A 12 53.86 11.80 13.94
CA MET A 12 54.96 11.28 13.11
C MET A 12 55.94 10.22 13.60
N GLY A 13 56.18 9.22 12.73
CA GLY A 13 57.41 8.41 12.75
C GLY A 13 57.33 7.14 11.89
N LEU A 14 57.85 7.20 10.67
CA LEU A 14 58.02 6.11 9.69
C LEU A 14 58.84 4.92 10.21
N SER A 15 58.45 3.69 9.82
CA SER A 15 59.41 2.69 9.30
C SER A 15 58.69 1.64 8.43
N LYS A 16 59.39 1.16 7.41
CA LYS A 16 58.89 0.40 6.26
C LYS A 16 59.04 -1.12 6.46
N THR A 17 57.98 -1.86 6.12
CA THR A 17 57.96 -3.20 5.46
C THR A 17 58.38 -4.44 6.31
N PRO A 18 58.12 -5.68 5.83
CA PRO A 18 56.83 -6.38 5.99
C PRO A 18 57.02 -7.82 6.50
N MET A 19 56.03 -8.45 7.16
CA MET A 19 55.95 -9.93 7.21
C MET A 19 54.55 -10.38 7.62
N LEU A 20 53.85 -10.93 6.62
CA LEU A 20 52.92 -12.05 6.64
C LEU A 20 52.53 -12.64 8.01
N GLY A 21 51.23 -12.67 8.34
CA GLY A 21 50.72 -13.46 9.46
C GLY A 21 49.26 -13.20 9.83
N LEU A 22 48.37 -14.06 9.30
CA LEU A 22 47.19 -14.66 9.94
C LEU A 22 46.66 -14.03 11.25
N LEU A 23 45.40 -13.57 11.21
CA LEU A 23 44.24 -13.99 12.04
C LEU A 23 43.18 -12.86 12.06
N GLY A 24 42.22 -12.98 11.15
CA GLY A 24 41.03 -12.12 11.08
C GLY A 24 39.87 -12.72 11.86
N THR A 25 39.38 -11.92 12.80
CA THR A 25 38.24 -12.12 13.71
C THR A 25 36.98 -12.64 13.03
N THR A 26 36.39 -13.71 13.59
CA THR A 26 35.10 -14.26 13.18
C THR A 26 33.95 -13.33 13.57
N SER A 27 33.33 -12.67 12.59
CA SER A 27 31.98 -12.13 12.73
C SER A 27 30.98 -13.26 12.46
N LEU A 28 30.19 -13.63 13.46
CA LEU A 28 29.05 -14.53 13.27
C LEU A 28 27.97 -13.79 12.49
N GLN A 29 28.01 -13.90 11.16
CA GLN A 29 26.91 -13.53 10.30
C GLN A 29 25.80 -14.58 10.48
N HIS A 30 24.66 -14.17 11.01
CA HIS A 30 23.46 -15.01 11.00
C HIS A 30 22.89 -15.01 9.58
N GLU A 31 23.42 -15.91 8.75
CA GLU A 31 22.91 -16.15 7.42
C GLU A 31 21.55 -16.87 7.57
N GLN A 32 20.46 -16.19 7.21
CA GLN A 32 19.17 -16.85 7.07
C GLN A 32 19.28 -17.85 5.92
N VAL A 33 19.57 -19.11 6.25
CA VAL A 33 19.46 -20.22 5.31
C VAL A 33 18.00 -20.35 4.94
N ARG A 34 17.59 -19.67 3.86
CA ARG A 34 16.37 -20.02 3.16
C ARG A 34 16.58 -21.43 2.64
N THR A 35 16.06 -22.42 3.36
CA THR A 35 15.91 -23.77 2.83
C THR A 35 14.85 -23.69 1.73
N LEU A 36 15.26 -23.25 0.54
CA LEU A 36 14.53 -23.54 -0.67
C LEU A 36 14.46 -25.07 -0.72
N LYS A 37 13.34 -25.64 -0.27
CA LYS A 37 13.06 -27.07 -0.47
C LYS A 37 13.16 -27.29 -1.97
N SER A 38 14.25 -27.90 -2.36
CA SER A 38 14.53 -28.21 -3.75
C SER A 38 13.39 -29.12 -4.24
N ASN A 39 12.58 -28.64 -5.19
CA ASN A 39 11.58 -29.43 -5.93
C ASN A 39 12.22 -30.54 -6.81
N ARG A 40 13.44 -30.98 -6.48
CA ARG A 40 14.11 -32.12 -7.10
C ARG A 40 13.56 -33.40 -6.46
N HIS A 41 13.01 -34.26 -7.29
CA HIS A 41 12.63 -35.61 -6.87
C HIS A 41 13.90 -36.39 -6.43
N GLN A 42 13.87 -37.01 -5.25
CA GLN A 42 15.06 -37.61 -4.62
C GLN A 42 15.48 -38.96 -5.25
N ARG A 43 14.57 -39.64 -5.96
CA ARG A 43 14.81 -40.98 -6.50
C ARG A 43 15.89 -41.00 -7.60
N PRO A 44 16.81 -42.00 -7.59
CA PRO A 44 17.94 -42.06 -8.52
C PRO A 44 17.54 -42.30 -9.98
N GLU A 45 16.43 -42.98 -10.22
CA GLU A 45 15.86 -43.25 -11.56
C GLU A 45 15.63 -41.97 -12.37
N PHE A 46 15.22 -40.88 -11.72
CA PHE A 46 14.97 -39.59 -12.36
C PHE A 46 16.25 -38.74 -12.56
N LYS A 47 17.45 -39.30 -12.35
CA LYS A 47 18.74 -38.59 -12.57
C LYS A 47 18.96 -38.20 -14.03
N ASN A 48 18.63 -39.09 -14.97
CA ASN A 48 18.81 -38.82 -16.40
C ASN A 48 17.79 -37.79 -16.91
N LEU A 49 16.56 -37.85 -16.41
CA LEU A 49 15.49 -36.90 -16.74
C LEU A 49 15.78 -35.48 -16.19
N ARG A 50 16.46 -35.35 -15.04
CA ARG A 50 16.96 -34.07 -14.51
C ARG A 50 17.93 -33.39 -15.47
N ARG A 51 18.79 -34.15 -16.15
CA ARG A 51 19.74 -33.64 -17.15
C ARG A 51 19.04 -33.16 -18.42
N LEU A 52 17.97 -33.85 -18.82
CA LEU A 52 17.20 -33.54 -20.03
C LEU A 52 16.33 -32.27 -19.86
N LYS A 53 15.85 -31.97 -18.64
CA LYS A 53 15.03 -30.77 -18.36
C LYS A 53 15.78 -29.43 -18.54
N MET A 54 17.12 -29.47 -18.62
CA MET A 54 18.01 -28.31 -18.81
C MET A 54 18.43 -28.12 -20.27
N GLN A 55 17.64 -28.58 -21.25
CA GLN A 55 17.85 -28.25 -22.65
C GLN A 55 16.73 -27.33 -23.15
N THR A 56 16.66 -26.13 -22.59
CA THR A 56 16.35 -24.96 -23.42
C THR A 56 17.69 -24.47 -23.94
N SER A 57 17.83 -24.34 -25.26
CA SER A 57 19.05 -23.82 -25.88
C SER A 57 19.23 -22.34 -25.51
N ILE A 58 19.74 -22.08 -24.32
CA ILE A 58 20.36 -20.81 -23.97
C ILE A 58 21.69 -20.82 -24.76
N PRO A 59 21.93 -19.87 -25.68
CA PRO A 59 23.17 -19.88 -26.44
C PRO A 59 24.35 -19.72 -25.48
N VAL A 60 25.13 -20.80 -25.35
CA VAL A 60 26.34 -20.94 -24.51
C VAL A 60 27.38 -19.85 -24.81
N LYS A 61 27.22 -19.12 -25.92
CA LYS A 61 28.10 -18.04 -26.38
C LYS A 61 28.31 -16.92 -25.34
N TYR A 62 27.39 -16.71 -24.40
CA TYR A 62 27.45 -15.62 -23.43
C TYR A 62 27.93 -16.02 -22.02
N MET A 63 28.21 -17.30 -21.77
CA MET A 63 28.68 -17.76 -20.45
C MET A 63 30.19 -17.62 -20.24
N LYS A 64 30.99 -17.49 -21.30
CA LYS A 64 32.45 -17.32 -21.16
C LYS A 64 32.85 -15.89 -20.77
N ASP A 65 32.02 -14.90 -21.13
CA ASP A 65 32.30 -13.48 -20.94
C ASP A 65 31.14 -12.79 -20.17
N PHE A 66 30.80 -13.29 -18.98
CA PHE A 66 29.73 -12.71 -18.14
C PHE A 66 29.89 -11.19 -17.92
N GLY A 67 31.13 -10.71 -17.78
CA GLY A 67 31.43 -9.28 -17.61
C GLY A 67 31.10 -8.42 -18.84
N LYS A 68 31.31 -8.93 -20.07
CA LYS A 68 30.95 -8.22 -21.30
C LYS A 68 29.45 -8.24 -21.55
N ALA A 69 28.79 -9.38 -21.31
CA ALA A 69 27.34 -9.51 -21.48
C ALA A 69 26.53 -8.59 -20.54
N MET A 70 27.08 -8.25 -19.37
CA MET A 70 26.50 -7.29 -18.43
C MET A 70 26.70 -5.83 -18.89
N GLN A 71 27.87 -5.49 -19.45
CA GLN A 71 28.14 -4.18 -20.04
C GLN A 71 27.37 -3.94 -21.35
N ASP A 72 27.20 -4.97 -22.18
CA ASP A 72 26.53 -4.91 -23.48
C ASP A 72 24.99 -4.91 -23.38
N GLY A 73 24.43 -4.91 -22.15
CA GLY A 73 22.97 -4.88 -21.93
C GLY A 73 22.22 -6.13 -22.38
N VAL A 74 22.92 -7.21 -22.75
CA VAL A 74 22.32 -8.45 -23.28
C VAL A 74 21.42 -9.13 -22.25
N MET A 75 21.73 -8.97 -20.95
CA MET A 75 20.89 -9.47 -19.85
C MET A 75 19.57 -8.69 -19.69
N GLN A 76 19.50 -7.43 -20.16
CA GLN A 76 18.26 -6.63 -20.22
C GLN A 76 17.39 -7.01 -21.43
N ASN A 77 18.01 -7.56 -22.48
CA ASN A 77 17.34 -8.01 -23.70
C ASN A 77 16.91 -9.48 -23.67
N LEU A 78 17.18 -10.21 -22.59
CA LEU A 78 16.54 -11.51 -22.37
C LEU A 78 15.04 -11.25 -22.20
N PRO A 79 14.14 -11.81 -23.04
CA PRO A 79 12.72 -11.70 -22.80
C PRO A 79 12.46 -12.25 -21.40
N ASN A 80 12.04 -11.37 -20.48
CA ASN A 80 11.85 -11.61 -19.05
C ASN A 80 11.70 -13.10 -18.75
N LEU A 81 12.72 -13.75 -18.17
CA LEU A 81 12.67 -15.19 -17.87
C LEU A 81 11.46 -15.54 -16.97
N ALA A 82 10.96 -14.55 -16.22
CA ALA A 82 9.73 -14.59 -15.45
C ALA A 82 8.43 -14.79 -16.26
N LYS A 83 8.43 -14.51 -17.58
CA LYS A 83 7.29 -14.73 -18.48
C LYS A 83 7.17 -16.17 -18.99
N MET A 84 8.15 -17.02 -18.76
CA MET A 84 8.27 -18.24 -19.55
C MET A 84 7.34 -19.38 -19.09
N TRP A 85 6.75 -19.30 -17.88
CA TRP A 85 5.87 -20.34 -17.31
C TRP A 85 4.84 -19.75 -16.33
N LYS A 86 3.85 -18.99 -16.82
CA LYS A 86 2.67 -18.62 -16.01
C LYS A 86 1.53 -19.58 -16.31
N GLU A 87 1.44 -20.67 -15.56
CA GLU A 87 0.32 -21.61 -15.70
C GLU A 87 -0.99 -21.05 -15.15
N ARG A 88 -0.92 -20.16 -14.14
CA ARG A 88 -2.07 -19.52 -13.52
C ARG A 88 -1.81 -18.04 -13.31
N ASP A 89 -2.81 -17.24 -13.63
CA ASP A 89 -2.80 -15.82 -13.35
C ASP A 89 -3.10 -15.55 -11.87
N PHE A 90 -2.60 -14.41 -11.39
CA PHE A 90 -2.90 -13.96 -10.05
C PHE A 90 -4.33 -13.40 -10.00
N TYR A 91 -5.15 -13.94 -9.11
CA TYR A 91 -6.45 -13.36 -8.82
C TYR A 91 -6.26 -12.09 -7.98
N VAL A 92 -6.81 -10.98 -8.48
CA VAL A 92 -6.78 -9.69 -7.81
C VAL A 92 -8.21 -9.31 -7.47
N SER A 93 -8.48 -9.11 -6.17
CA SER A 93 -9.81 -8.81 -5.62
C SER A 93 -10.08 -7.32 -5.44
N CYS A 94 -9.05 -6.47 -5.47
CA CYS A 94 -9.17 -5.02 -5.42
C CYS A 94 -8.14 -4.35 -6.33
N SER A 95 -8.44 -3.14 -6.76
CA SER A 95 -7.50 -2.29 -7.47
C SER A 95 -6.35 -1.84 -6.57
N SER A 96 -5.25 -1.37 -7.17
CA SER A 96 -4.09 -0.88 -6.42
C SER A 96 -4.21 0.57 -5.98
N SER A 97 -5.12 1.34 -6.57
CA SER A 97 -5.21 2.79 -6.39
C SER A 97 -6.59 3.32 -6.77
N ILE A 98 -6.93 4.48 -6.22
CA ILE A 98 -8.14 5.22 -6.61
C ILE A 98 -8.01 5.69 -8.06
N ILE A 99 -9.05 5.46 -8.85
CA ILE A 99 -9.14 5.91 -10.24
C ILE A 99 -9.92 7.21 -10.31
N GLU A 100 -9.29 8.24 -10.90
CA GLU A 100 -9.80 9.61 -10.93
C GLU A 100 -10.20 10.10 -9.52
N ALA A 101 -9.21 10.37 -8.67
CA ALA A 101 -9.47 10.86 -7.32
C ALA A 101 -10.30 12.16 -7.32
N PHE A 102 -11.31 12.22 -6.45
CA PHE A 102 -12.16 13.40 -6.31
C PHE A 102 -11.35 14.59 -5.79
N GLN A 103 -11.41 15.72 -6.51
CA GLN A 103 -10.82 16.98 -6.07
C GLN A 103 -11.83 17.73 -5.21
N ALA A 104 -11.53 17.86 -3.92
CA ALA A 104 -12.40 18.61 -3.02
C ALA A 104 -12.34 20.11 -3.34
N PRO A 105 -13.47 20.83 -3.24
CA PRO A 105 -13.48 22.28 -3.40
C PRO A 105 -12.68 22.96 -2.28
N GLU A 106 -12.12 24.14 -2.58
CA GLU A 106 -11.23 24.86 -1.66
C GLU A 106 -11.90 25.20 -0.32
N ASN A 107 -13.18 25.56 -0.34
CA ASN A 107 -13.93 25.92 0.86
C ASN A 107 -14.77 24.71 1.33
N GLN A 108 -14.14 23.84 2.12
CA GLN A 108 -14.74 22.58 2.59
C GLN A 108 -15.95 22.79 3.52
N ASN A 109 -16.01 23.93 4.21
CA ASN A 109 -17.08 24.29 5.14
C ASN A 109 -18.34 24.82 4.43
N LYS A 110 -18.30 25.00 3.11
CA LYS A 110 -19.46 25.50 2.39
C LYS A 110 -20.55 24.45 2.33
N ALA A 111 -21.80 24.91 2.42
CA ALA A 111 -22.96 24.07 2.32
C ALA A 111 -22.95 23.27 1.01
N ILE A 112 -23.38 22.02 1.11
CA ILE A 112 -23.52 21.02 0.04
C ILE A 112 -24.22 21.55 -1.22
N THR A 113 -25.07 22.57 -1.06
CA THR A 113 -25.77 23.25 -2.14
C THR A 113 -24.81 23.85 -3.17
N GLU A 114 -23.67 24.40 -2.73
CA GLU A 114 -22.64 24.92 -3.64
C GLU A 114 -21.86 23.78 -4.33
N GLU A 115 -21.65 22.65 -3.66
CA GLU A 115 -20.98 21.48 -4.24
C GLU A 115 -21.80 20.82 -5.35
N LEU A 116 -23.11 20.67 -5.13
CA LEU A 116 -24.04 20.17 -6.14
C LEU A 116 -24.10 21.11 -7.35
N ARG A 117 -24.06 22.43 -7.11
CA ARG A 117 -24.02 23.45 -8.17
C ARG A 117 -22.73 23.35 -8.99
N ASN A 118 -21.59 23.16 -8.34
CA ASN A 118 -20.29 22.99 -9.03
C ASN A 118 -20.23 21.68 -9.83
N LYS A 119 -20.88 20.59 -9.36
CA LYS A 119 -21.00 19.35 -10.13
C LYS A 119 -21.80 19.52 -11.41
N TRP A 120 -22.87 20.32 -11.38
CA TRP A 120 -23.64 20.63 -12.58
C TRP A 120 -22.83 21.46 -13.58
N ASN A 121 -21.91 22.30 -13.11
CA ASN A 121 -21.00 23.05 -13.99
C ASN A 121 -20.04 22.10 -14.72
N ASN A 122 -19.64 20.98 -14.11
CA ASN A 122 -18.74 19.99 -14.69
C ASN A 122 -19.48 18.82 -15.37
N ILE A 123 -20.22 19.14 -16.43
CA ILE A 123 -21.09 18.20 -17.18
C ILE A 123 -20.37 16.91 -17.58
N GLY A 124 -19.10 17.00 -18.00
CA GLY A 124 -18.32 15.82 -18.43
C GLY A 124 -18.08 14.81 -17.30
N SER A 125 -17.73 15.28 -16.10
CA SER A 125 -17.47 14.42 -14.94
C SER A 125 -18.75 13.73 -14.44
N TYR A 126 -19.87 14.46 -14.45
CA TYR A 126 -21.18 13.97 -14.07
C TYR A 126 -21.74 12.96 -15.07
N GLY A 127 -21.45 13.13 -16.37
CA GLY A 127 -21.77 12.14 -17.40
C GLY A 127 -21.07 10.81 -17.16
N LYS A 128 -19.78 10.83 -16.81
CA LYS A 128 -19.03 9.63 -16.40
C LYS A 128 -19.63 8.97 -15.17
N ASP A 129 -20.00 9.75 -14.14
CA ASP A 129 -20.66 9.22 -12.92
C ASP A 129 -21.96 8.47 -13.27
N LYS A 130 -22.82 9.07 -14.11
CA LYS A 130 -24.08 8.45 -14.55
C LYS A 130 -23.85 7.15 -15.33
N LEU A 131 -22.86 7.14 -16.23
CA LEU A 131 -22.49 5.93 -16.97
C LEU A 131 -21.97 4.83 -16.04
N ALA A 132 -21.18 5.20 -15.03
CA ALA A 132 -20.70 4.26 -14.03
C ALA A 132 -21.84 3.66 -13.20
N VAL A 133 -22.81 4.47 -12.75
CA VAL A 133 -24.02 3.99 -12.07
C VAL A 133 -24.83 3.05 -12.97
N ARG A 134 -24.95 3.37 -14.27
CA ARG A 134 -25.61 2.49 -15.24
C ARG A 134 -24.88 1.16 -15.40
N LYS A 135 -23.54 1.16 -15.41
CA LYS A 135 -22.73 -0.07 -15.44
C LYS A 135 -22.95 -0.92 -14.19
N ILE A 136 -22.91 -0.31 -13.00
CA ILE A 136 -23.18 -1.01 -11.72
C ILE A 136 -24.56 -1.66 -11.77
N ARG A 137 -25.59 -0.92 -12.18
CA ARG A 137 -26.97 -1.43 -12.34
C ARG A 137 -27.12 -2.53 -13.38
N GLY A 138 -26.18 -2.64 -14.32
CA GLY A 138 -26.14 -3.73 -15.28
C GLY A 138 -25.74 -5.06 -14.65
N PHE A 139 -24.95 -5.04 -13.56
CA PHE A 139 -24.58 -6.23 -12.79
C PHE A 139 -25.53 -6.45 -11.61
N GLU A 140 -25.97 -5.38 -10.95
CA GLU A 140 -26.81 -5.43 -9.75
C GLU A 140 -28.06 -4.55 -9.93
N SER A 141 -29.17 -5.16 -10.31
CA SER A 141 -30.41 -4.45 -10.66
C SER A 141 -31.04 -3.68 -9.49
N GLU A 142 -30.86 -4.17 -8.27
CA GLU A 142 -31.43 -3.59 -7.04
C GLU A 142 -30.60 -2.42 -6.48
N PHE A 143 -29.46 -2.11 -7.10
CA PHE A 143 -28.53 -1.12 -6.57
C PHE A 143 -29.10 0.30 -6.53
N ASN A 144 -29.17 0.86 -5.33
CA ASN A 144 -29.63 2.22 -5.06
C ASN A 144 -28.58 3.03 -4.28
N LEU A 145 -28.28 4.23 -4.77
CA LEU A 145 -27.31 5.14 -4.15
C LEU A 145 -27.74 5.63 -2.76
N LYS A 146 -29.04 5.72 -2.47
CA LYS A 146 -29.52 6.16 -1.15
C LYS A 146 -29.31 5.07 -0.09
N VAL A 147 -29.67 3.83 -0.42
CA VAL A 147 -29.46 2.67 0.48
C VAL A 147 -27.97 2.48 0.73
N PHE A 148 -27.15 2.62 -0.33
CA PHE A 148 -25.71 2.54 -0.22
C PHE A 148 -25.08 3.56 0.74
N GLN A 149 -25.68 4.75 0.92
CA GLN A 149 -25.15 5.77 1.85
C GLN A 149 -25.19 5.29 3.31
N GLU A 150 -26.28 4.61 3.69
CA GLU A 150 -26.43 4.01 5.02
C GLU A 150 -25.49 2.82 5.19
N GLU A 151 -25.42 1.93 4.19
CA GLU A 151 -24.48 0.80 4.18
C GLU A 151 -23.03 1.25 4.31
N ALA A 152 -22.63 2.31 3.59
CA ALA A 152 -21.29 2.87 3.63
C ALA A 152 -20.93 3.40 5.03
N LYS A 153 -21.89 4.02 5.73
CA LYS A 153 -21.71 4.46 7.12
C LYS A 153 -21.51 3.29 8.06
N GLU A 154 -22.35 2.27 7.96
CA GLU A 154 -22.20 1.07 8.79
C GLU A 154 -20.87 0.38 8.56
N LEU A 155 -20.47 0.24 7.29
CA LEU A 155 -19.22 -0.41 6.91
C LEU A 155 -18.01 0.35 7.44
N TYR A 156 -18.05 1.68 7.34
CA TYR A 156 -17.02 2.55 7.91
C TYR A 156 -16.90 2.35 9.43
N ILE A 157 -18.02 2.31 10.16
CA ILE A 157 -18.01 2.10 11.62
C ILE A 157 -17.47 0.71 11.96
N LYS A 158 -17.99 -0.35 11.32
CA LYS A 158 -17.55 -1.74 11.55
C LYS A 158 -16.06 -1.92 11.29
N ALA A 159 -15.51 -1.31 10.24
CA ALA A 159 -14.09 -1.37 9.91
C ALA A 159 -13.23 -0.75 11.02
N HIS A 160 -13.58 0.43 11.52
CA HIS A 160 -12.82 1.12 12.56
C HIS A 160 -12.99 0.47 13.94
N GLU A 161 -14.14 -0.13 14.25
CA GLU A 161 -14.33 -0.95 15.45
C GLU A 161 -13.45 -2.21 15.43
N CYS A 162 -13.37 -2.90 14.29
CA CYS A 162 -12.48 -4.05 14.12
C CYS A 162 -11.02 -3.65 14.28
N LEU A 163 -10.63 -2.49 13.76
CA LEU A 163 -9.29 -1.94 13.93
C LEU A 163 -9.00 -1.61 15.41
N ALA A 164 -9.94 -1.00 16.13
CA ALA A 164 -9.79 -0.70 17.55
C ALA A 164 -9.66 -1.96 18.43
N LYS A 165 -10.32 -3.06 18.02
CA LYS A 165 -10.19 -4.39 18.66
C LYS A 165 -8.93 -5.16 18.22
N ASN A 166 -8.27 -4.73 17.15
CA ASN A 166 -7.21 -5.44 16.44
C ASN A 166 -7.64 -6.83 15.89
N ASP A 167 -8.91 -6.98 15.51
CA ASP A 167 -9.45 -8.20 14.90
C ASP A 167 -9.09 -8.25 13.40
N GLN A 168 -7.95 -8.88 13.06
CA GLN A 168 -7.43 -8.89 11.68
C GLN A 168 -8.29 -9.68 10.69
N GLU A 169 -8.92 -10.77 11.14
CA GLU A 169 -9.75 -11.64 10.30
C GLU A 169 -11.03 -10.93 9.87
N LYS A 170 -11.77 -10.33 10.81
CA LYS A 170 -12.99 -9.59 10.48
C LYS A 170 -12.71 -8.33 9.66
N LEU A 171 -11.51 -7.75 9.81
CA LEU A 171 -11.12 -6.57 9.05
C LEU A 171 -11.05 -6.86 7.53
N THR A 172 -10.71 -8.09 7.11
CA THR A 172 -10.64 -8.44 5.67
C THR A 172 -11.99 -8.40 4.97
N ASP A 173 -13.07 -8.58 5.72
CA ASP A 173 -14.43 -8.58 5.17
C ASP A 173 -14.92 -7.16 4.87
N TYR A 174 -14.49 -6.18 5.68
CA TYR A 174 -14.88 -4.78 5.53
C TYR A 174 -13.88 -3.96 4.72
N VAL A 175 -12.60 -4.33 4.68
CA VAL A 175 -11.54 -3.51 4.06
C VAL A 175 -10.88 -4.29 2.92
N THR A 176 -10.61 -3.60 1.82
CA THR A 176 -9.83 -4.16 0.71
C THR A 176 -8.40 -4.47 1.13
N GLU A 177 -7.75 -5.34 0.37
CA GLU A 177 -6.38 -5.76 0.61
C GLU A 177 -5.40 -4.57 0.59
N HIS A 178 -5.68 -3.57 -0.26
CA HIS A 178 -4.92 -2.32 -0.35
C HIS A 178 -5.00 -1.49 0.94
N ALA A 179 -6.21 -1.06 1.36
CA ALA A 179 -6.38 -0.25 2.57
C ALA A 179 -5.99 -1.00 3.84
N ARG A 180 -6.23 -2.32 3.89
CA ARG A 180 -5.91 -3.15 5.07
C ARG A 180 -4.44 -3.07 5.43
N VAL A 181 -3.55 -3.07 4.43
CA VAL A 181 -2.11 -2.94 4.68
C VAL A 181 -1.78 -1.58 5.31
N ALA A 182 -2.31 -0.49 4.76
CA ALA A 182 -2.08 0.86 5.30
C ALA A 182 -2.61 1.00 6.75
N MET A 183 -3.82 0.49 7.01
CA MET A 183 -4.44 0.53 8.33
C MET A 183 -3.66 -0.29 9.38
N LEU A 184 -3.26 -1.51 9.03
CA LEU A 184 -2.51 -2.38 9.95
C LEU A 184 -1.11 -1.86 10.26
N LEU A 185 -0.43 -1.27 9.28
CA LEU A 185 0.87 -0.63 9.51
C LEU A 185 0.73 0.53 10.51
N ASN A 186 -0.34 1.34 10.39
CA ASN A 186 -0.60 2.46 11.29
C ASN A 186 -0.97 2.01 12.72
N SER A 187 -1.68 0.88 12.85
CA SER A 187 -2.06 0.27 14.15
C SER A 187 -0.93 -0.52 14.80
N SER A 188 0.09 -0.93 14.03
CA SER A 188 1.16 -1.79 14.54
C SER A 188 1.85 -1.18 15.78
N GLN A 189 2.00 -2.00 16.83
CA GLN A 189 2.59 -1.62 18.12
C GLN A 189 1.89 -0.46 18.86
N ARG A 190 0.63 -0.16 18.52
CA ARG A 190 -0.17 0.91 19.14
C ARG A 190 -1.54 0.34 19.52
N THR A 191 -2.18 0.96 20.50
CA THR A 191 -3.57 0.64 20.83
C THR A 191 -4.45 1.83 20.53
N ILE A 192 -5.48 1.62 19.71
CA ILE A 192 -6.36 2.67 19.22
C ILE A 192 -7.70 2.55 19.94
N ARG A 193 -8.12 3.64 20.59
CA ARG A 193 -9.47 3.81 21.11
C ARG A 193 -10.18 4.79 20.20
N TRP A 194 -11.10 4.27 19.40
CA TRP A 194 -11.91 5.05 18.49
C TRP A 194 -13.38 4.88 18.83
N LYS A 195 -14.14 5.98 18.83
CA LYS A 195 -15.59 5.98 19.04
C LYS A 195 -16.24 6.88 18.01
N TYR A 196 -17.26 6.34 17.35
CA TYR A 196 -18.17 7.11 16.53
C TYR A 196 -19.28 7.68 17.42
N LEU A 197 -19.45 9.00 17.46
CA LEU A 197 -20.48 9.63 18.29
C LEU A 197 -21.75 9.84 17.47
N GLN A 198 -21.69 10.72 16.49
CA GLN A 198 -22.84 11.09 15.67
C GLN A 198 -22.43 11.59 14.29
N SER A 199 -23.32 11.43 13.32
CA SER A 199 -23.23 12.09 12.01
C SER A 199 -23.83 13.48 12.12
N LEU A 200 -23.02 14.53 11.89
CA LEU A 200 -23.53 15.90 11.79
C LEU A 200 -24.29 16.10 10.49
N GLU A 201 -23.81 15.44 9.43
CA GLU A 201 -24.45 15.39 8.13
C GLU A 201 -24.63 13.94 7.69
N GLU A 202 -25.70 13.68 6.96
CA GLU A 202 -25.87 12.40 6.28
C GLU A 202 -24.74 12.16 5.27
N PRO A 203 -24.25 10.92 5.14
CA PRO A 203 -23.20 10.57 4.20
C PRO A 203 -23.67 10.80 2.76
N LYS A 204 -22.90 11.55 1.97
CA LYS A 204 -23.27 11.89 0.60
C LYS A 204 -22.32 11.31 -0.41
N VAL A 205 -22.89 10.67 -1.44
CA VAL A 205 -22.10 10.16 -2.57
C VAL A 205 -21.60 11.34 -3.40
N VAL A 206 -20.30 11.42 -3.55
CA VAL A 206 -19.65 12.52 -4.27
C VAL A 206 -19.36 12.11 -5.70
N HIS A 207 -18.70 10.98 -5.88
CA HIS A 207 -18.15 10.53 -7.15
C HIS A 207 -18.37 9.03 -7.33
N VAL A 208 -18.62 8.59 -8.56
CA VAL A 208 -18.79 7.18 -8.89
C VAL A 208 -17.98 6.86 -10.13
N ARG A 209 -17.09 5.86 -10.04
CA ARG A 209 -16.28 5.40 -11.15
C ARG A 209 -16.41 3.90 -11.31
N ALA A 210 -16.54 3.46 -12.55
CA ALA A 210 -16.53 2.06 -12.90
C ALA A 210 -15.55 1.87 -14.05
N PHE A 211 -14.60 0.95 -13.87
CA PHE A 211 -13.50 0.73 -14.77
C PHE A 211 -13.20 -0.75 -14.90
N GLN A 212 -12.46 -1.07 -15.95
CA GLN A 212 -12.00 -2.41 -16.25
C GLN A 212 -10.47 -2.37 -16.16
N LEU A 213 -9.89 -3.32 -15.42
CA LEU A 213 -8.45 -3.32 -15.09
C LEU A 213 -7.60 -3.89 -16.24
N ASP A 214 -8.08 -4.97 -16.88
CA ASP A 214 -7.39 -5.68 -17.96
C ASP A 214 -8.37 -6.06 -19.09
N GLU A 215 -7.88 -6.64 -20.18
CA GLU A 215 -8.71 -7.29 -21.20
C GLU A 215 -9.55 -8.45 -20.61
N ASN A 216 -9.10 -9.04 -19.51
CA ASN A 216 -9.88 -9.93 -18.67
C ASN A 216 -11.03 -9.12 -18.09
N ALA A 217 -12.28 -9.50 -18.37
CA ALA A 217 -13.53 -8.77 -18.12
C ALA A 217 -13.89 -8.46 -16.63
N ASN A 218 -12.89 -8.25 -15.78
CA ASN A 218 -13.01 -7.83 -14.40
C ASN A 218 -13.32 -6.33 -14.34
N VAL A 219 -14.55 -6.05 -13.96
CA VAL A 219 -15.06 -4.69 -13.79
C VAL A 219 -15.08 -4.38 -12.29
N PHE A 220 -14.46 -3.27 -11.93
CA PHE A 220 -14.46 -2.74 -10.58
C PHE A 220 -15.26 -1.44 -10.55
N ALA A 221 -15.92 -1.20 -9.42
CA ALA A 221 -16.59 0.05 -9.14
C ALA A 221 -16.03 0.68 -7.87
N GLN A 222 -15.73 1.97 -7.95
CA GLN A 222 -15.32 2.82 -6.85
C GLN A 222 -16.37 3.90 -6.62
N ILE A 223 -16.77 4.07 -5.37
CA ILE A 223 -17.69 5.13 -4.94
C ILE A 223 -17.02 5.94 -3.85
N THR A 224 -16.96 7.25 -4.04
CA THR A 224 -16.48 8.17 -3.00
C THR A 224 -17.66 8.76 -2.25
N VAL A 225 -17.57 8.70 -0.93
CA VAL A 225 -18.60 9.20 0.00
C VAL A 225 -17.97 10.23 0.90
N ARG A 226 -18.62 11.40 1.00
CA ARG A 226 -18.30 12.45 1.96
C ARG A 226 -18.96 12.09 3.29
N PHE A 227 -18.14 12.04 4.33
CA PHE A 227 -18.56 11.92 5.72
C PHE A 227 -18.30 13.22 6.45
N PHE A 228 -19.30 13.70 7.20
CA PHE A 228 -19.11 14.76 8.17
C PHE A 228 -19.69 14.30 9.52
N SER A 229 -18.78 13.93 10.42
CA SER A 229 -19.13 13.21 11.65
C SER A 229 -18.32 13.70 12.84
N GLN A 230 -18.87 13.49 14.03
CA GLN A 230 -18.17 13.68 15.29
C GLN A 230 -17.58 12.36 15.76
N GLN A 231 -16.28 12.39 16.04
CA GLN A 231 -15.51 11.21 16.44
C GLN A 231 -14.61 11.53 17.62
N CYS A 232 -14.36 10.53 18.46
CA CYS A 232 -13.30 10.56 19.46
C CYS A 232 -12.19 9.59 19.06
N LEU A 233 -10.95 10.02 19.22
CA LEU A 233 -9.78 9.20 18.91
C LEU A 233 -8.70 9.43 19.96
N ALA A 234 -8.22 8.33 20.53
CA ALA A 234 -7.03 8.29 21.36
C ALA A 234 -6.12 7.15 20.90
N VAL A 235 -4.86 7.48 20.66
CA VAL A 235 -3.82 6.51 20.28
C VAL A 235 -2.83 6.41 21.41
N TYR A 236 -2.61 5.20 21.89
CA TYR A 236 -1.63 4.91 22.91
C TYR A 236 -0.45 4.13 22.32
N ASP A 237 0.71 4.35 22.91
CA ASP A 237 1.95 3.62 22.67
C ASP A 237 1.83 2.16 23.14
N ARG A 238 2.81 1.33 22.78
CA ARG A 238 2.97 -0.05 23.31
C ARG A 238 3.02 -0.11 24.85
N PHE A 239 3.44 0.98 25.48
CA PHE A 239 3.52 1.13 26.94
C PHE A 239 2.26 1.77 27.56
N GLY A 240 1.21 2.01 26.77
CA GLY A 240 -0.03 2.62 27.24
C GLY A 240 0.04 4.13 27.48
N ARG A 241 1.11 4.81 27.04
CA ARG A 241 1.22 6.28 27.09
C ARG A 241 0.41 6.89 25.95
N LEU A 242 -0.35 7.95 26.21
CA LEU A 242 -1.10 8.66 25.18
C LEU A 242 -0.13 9.37 24.23
N ILE A 243 -0.18 9.02 22.94
CA ILE A 243 0.61 9.66 21.88
C ILE A 243 -0.18 10.81 21.26
N TYR A 244 -1.45 10.54 20.94
CA TYR A 244 -2.26 11.45 20.16
C TYR A 244 -3.73 11.38 20.54
N GLY A 245 -4.39 12.53 20.49
CA GLY A 245 -5.83 12.65 20.66
C GLY A 245 -6.28 12.65 22.13
N SER A 246 -7.56 12.37 22.34
CA SER A 246 -8.20 12.29 23.64
C SER A 246 -9.45 11.43 23.50
N GLU A 247 -9.75 10.62 24.51
CA GLU A 247 -10.94 9.76 24.49
C GLU A 247 -12.23 10.55 24.76
N ILE A 248 -12.11 11.71 25.42
CA ILE A 248 -13.24 12.52 25.89
C ILE A 248 -13.59 13.61 24.89
N LEU A 249 -12.59 14.19 24.22
CA LEU A 249 -12.81 15.31 23.31
C LEU A 249 -13.32 14.81 21.96
N ALA A 250 -14.60 15.08 21.70
CA ALA A 250 -15.20 14.93 20.38
C ALA A 250 -14.61 15.97 19.42
N LYS A 251 -14.21 15.53 18.24
CA LYS A 251 -13.82 16.42 17.13
C LYS A 251 -14.71 16.20 15.93
N ASP A 252 -15.01 17.28 15.24
CA ASP A 252 -15.67 17.26 13.94
C ASP A 252 -14.65 16.84 12.88
N VAL A 253 -14.99 15.82 12.10
CA VAL A 253 -14.11 15.26 11.07
C VAL A 253 -14.87 15.19 9.75
N LEU A 254 -14.30 15.83 8.74
CA LEU A 254 -14.76 15.79 7.35
C LEU A 254 -13.80 14.89 6.55
N GLU A 255 -14.34 13.84 5.95
CA GLU A 255 -13.55 12.84 5.23
C GLU A 255 -14.21 12.44 3.91
N TYR A 256 -13.38 12.09 2.93
CA TYR A 256 -13.84 11.47 1.69
C TYR A 256 -13.33 10.04 1.66
N ALA A 257 -14.17 9.07 2.01
CA ALA A 257 -13.82 7.66 1.98
C ALA A 257 -14.21 7.06 0.62
N VAL A 258 -13.36 6.21 0.09
CA VAL A 258 -13.57 5.48 -1.16
C VAL A 258 -13.90 4.04 -0.83
N PHE A 259 -15.01 3.56 -1.35
CA PHE A 259 -15.41 2.17 -1.30
C PHE A 259 -15.22 1.54 -2.67
N GLU A 260 -14.85 0.26 -2.69
CA GLU A 260 -14.66 -0.50 -3.91
C GLU A 260 -15.42 -1.82 -3.84
N LYS A 261 -15.99 -2.23 -4.97
CA LYS A 261 -16.59 -3.55 -5.19
C LYS A 261 -16.08 -4.12 -6.51
N HIS A 262 -15.71 -5.40 -6.47
CA HIS A 262 -15.45 -6.18 -7.68
C HIS A 262 -16.79 -6.66 -8.24
N LEU A 263 -17.27 -6.04 -9.33
CA LEU A 263 -18.60 -6.28 -9.89
C LEU A 263 -18.70 -7.61 -10.66
N SER A 264 -17.61 -8.03 -11.31
CA SER A 264 -17.60 -9.30 -12.07
C SER A 264 -17.63 -10.53 -11.17
N ASN A 265 -17.38 -10.38 -9.88
CA ASN A 265 -17.49 -11.46 -8.91
C ASN A 265 -18.89 -11.50 -8.29
N GLU A 266 -19.55 -12.65 -8.35
CA GLU A 266 -20.88 -12.88 -7.77
C GLU A 266 -20.91 -12.65 -6.26
N TYR A 267 -19.82 -12.99 -5.56
CA TYR A 267 -19.65 -12.78 -4.12
C TYR A 267 -19.01 -11.42 -3.79
N GLY A 268 -18.97 -10.49 -4.73
CA GLY A 268 -18.41 -9.16 -4.52
C GLY A 268 -19.22 -8.39 -3.47
N VAL A 269 -18.54 -7.91 -2.42
CA VAL A 269 -19.12 -7.01 -1.41
C VAL A 269 -18.42 -5.65 -1.51
N TRP A 270 -19.14 -4.59 -1.18
CA TRP A 270 -18.54 -3.27 -0.99
C TRP A 270 -17.55 -3.32 0.16
N ARG A 271 -16.34 -2.80 -0.05
CA ARG A 271 -15.28 -2.75 0.96
C ARG A 271 -14.61 -1.39 0.97
N LEU A 272 -14.11 -0.96 2.11
CA LEU A 272 -13.35 0.28 2.23
C LEU A 272 -12.02 0.14 1.48
N HIS A 273 -11.75 1.03 0.54
CA HIS A 273 -10.59 0.98 -0.34
C HIS A 273 -9.50 1.98 0.01
N ALA A 274 -9.86 3.24 0.21
CA ALA A 274 -8.90 4.30 0.47
C ALA A 274 -9.59 5.53 1.06
N LYS A 275 -8.80 6.49 1.54
CA LYS A 275 -9.26 7.79 2.02
C LYS A 275 -8.61 8.89 1.18
N ILE A 276 -9.40 9.84 0.70
CA ILE A 276 -8.92 11.01 -0.04
C ILE A 276 -8.68 12.13 0.98
N ILE A 277 -7.46 12.65 0.98
CA ILE A 277 -7.06 13.81 1.78
C ILE A 277 -6.93 15.00 0.82
N PRO A 278 -7.78 16.03 0.94
CA PRO A 278 -7.65 17.21 0.11
C PRO A 278 -6.43 18.03 0.53
N GLU A 279 -5.71 18.62 -0.44
CA GLU A 279 -4.47 19.38 -0.18
C GLU A 279 -4.70 20.58 0.75
N ASN A 280 -5.90 21.16 0.71
CA ASN A 280 -6.26 22.36 1.48
C ASN A 280 -6.78 22.05 2.90
N SER A 281 -6.81 20.79 3.33
CA SER A 281 -7.12 20.51 4.74
C SER A 281 -5.99 21.05 5.60
N SER A 282 -6.25 22.10 6.38
CA SER A 282 -5.32 22.59 7.40
C SER A 282 -4.92 21.43 8.30
N GLY A 283 -3.63 21.37 8.69
CA GLY A 283 -2.96 20.23 9.37
C GLY A 283 -3.49 19.83 10.76
N TYR A 284 -4.76 20.08 11.06
CA TYR A 284 -5.50 19.72 12.27
C TYR A 284 -6.61 18.70 12.04
N VAL A 285 -6.74 18.14 10.83
CA VAL A 285 -7.58 16.96 10.63
C VAL A 285 -6.83 15.76 11.21
N ILE A 286 -7.47 15.04 12.14
CA ILE A 286 -6.93 13.82 12.73
C ILE A 286 -6.59 12.85 11.59
N HIS A 287 -5.32 12.82 11.20
CA HIS A 287 -4.85 11.88 10.22
C HIS A 287 -4.80 10.52 10.91
N PHE A 288 -5.71 9.62 10.52
CA PHE A 288 -5.55 8.18 10.75
C PHE A 288 -4.33 7.60 10.01
N GLU A 289 -3.64 8.43 9.23
CA GLU A 289 -2.39 8.13 8.59
C GLU A 289 -1.29 9.07 9.10
N PHE A 290 -0.38 8.55 9.91
CA PHE A 290 0.91 9.19 10.14
C PHE A 290 1.76 9.09 8.85
N TYR A 291 1.40 9.84 7.80
CA TYR A 291 2.11 9.78 6.50
C TYR A 291 3.41 10.61 6.45
N LEU A 292 3.73 11.38 7.49
CA LEU A 292 4.91 12.26 7.45
C LEU A 292 6.23 11.58 7.86
N GLU A 293 6.22 10.45 8.56
CA GLU A 293 7.46 9.67 8.80
C GLU A 293 7.66 8.52 7.80
N LEU A 294 6.60 8.02 7.15
CA LEU A 294 6.72 6.89 6.22
C LEU A 294 7.15 7.30 4.80
N LYS A 295 6.92 8.54 4.34
CA LYS A 295 7.53 8.98 3.07
C LYS A 295 9.06 9.02 3.16
N TYR A 296 9.61 9.42 4.30
CA TYR A 296 11.05 9.39 4.52
C TYR A 296 11.54 7.98 4.83
N ALA A 297 10.84 7.18 5.63
CA ALA A 297 11.28 5.82 5.95
C ALA A 297 11.18 4.85 4.77
N PHE A 298 10.17 4.93 3.90
CA PHE A 298 10.06 4.02 2.75
C PHE A 298 11.09 4.35 1.67
N LEU A 299 11.39 5.64 1.43
CA LEU A 299 12.51 6.03 0.58
C LEU A 299 13.86 5.70 1.24
N GLN A 300 14.05 5.89 2.54
CA GLN A 300 15.33 5.53 3.18
C GLN A 300 15.55 4.03 3.25
N VAL A 301 14.52 3.22 3.50
CA VAL A 301 14.65 1.75 3.57
C VAL A 301 14.81 1.17 2.17
N CYS A 302 14.07 1.64 1.16
CA CYS A 302 14.24 1.17 -0.22
C CYS A 302 15.55 1.68 -0.85
N VAL A 303 15.92 2.95 -0.67
CA VAL A 303 17.18 3.48 -1.21
C VAL A 303 18.38 2.92 -0.44
N SER A 304 18.32 2.75 0.89
CA SER A 304 19.44 2.16 1.63
C SER A 304 19.65 0.69 1.32
N SER A 305 18.58 -0.09 1.09
CA SER A 305 18.70 -1.50 0.71
C SER A 305 19.18 -1.68 -0.73
N TYR A 306 18.70 -0.87 -1.68
CA TYR A 306 19.18 -0.90 -3.06
C TYR A 306 20.61 -0.37 -3.21
N VAL A 307 20.97 0.70 -2.49
CA VAL A 307 22.32 1.29 -2.54
C VAL A 307 23.34 0.40 -1.81
N LYS A 308 22.98 -0.25 -0.69
CA LYS A 308 23.84 -1.28 -0.08
C LYS A 308 24.05 -2.48 -1.01
N GLN A 309 22.98 -2.98 -1.63
CA GLN A 309 23.10 -4.07 -2.60
C GLN A 309 23.88 -3.69 -3.86
N LEU A 310 23.89 -2.42 -4.27
CA LEU A 310 24.71 -1.96 -5.41
C LEU A 310 26.17 -1.74 -5.02
N ILE A 311 26.46 -1.26 -3.81
CA ILE A 311 27.84 -1.04 -3.35
C ILE A 311 28.53 -2.37 -3.00
N ASP A 312 27.81 -3.32 -2.38
CA ASP A 312 28.35 -4.64 -2.02
C ASP A 312 28.57 -5.56 -3.23
N ASN A 313 28.00 -5.22 -4.40
CA ASN A 313 28.20 -5.95 -5.66
C ASN A 313 29.21 -5.28 -6.61
N CYS A 314 29.77 -4.12 -6.24
CA CYS A 314 30.74 -3.37 -7.05
C CYS A 314 32.14 -3.27 -6.43
N LEU A 315 32.37 -3.85 -5.23
CA LEU A 315 33.68 -4.02 -4.59
C LEU A 315 34.04 -5.51 -4.50
#